data_AF-F6XXV8-F1
#
_entry.id   AF-F6XXV8-F1
#
_cell.length_a   1.000
_cell.length_b   1.000
_cell.length_c   1.000
_cell.angle_alpha   90.00
_cell.angle_beta   90.00
_cell.angle_gamma   90.00
#
_symmetry.space_group_name_H-M   'P 1'
#
loop_
_entity.id
_entity.type
_entity.pdbx_description
1 polymer ?
#
loop_
_entity_poly.entity_id
_entity_poly.type
_entity_poly.pdbx_seq_one_letter_code
_entity_poly.pdbx_strand_id
1 'polypeptide(L)'
;MKPNFSLRLRVFSLNCWGIPYLSKHRADRVKRLGDFLNMESFDLALLQEVWSEQDFQYLRQKLSPTYPAAHYFRSGIIGSGLCVFSKHSIQEITQHIYTLNGYPYMIYHGDWFCGKAVGLLVLHLSGLVLNAYVTHLHAEYNRQKDIYLAHRVAQAWELAQFIHHTSKKADVVLLCGDLNLHPKDLGCRLLKEWTGLHDAYLETRDFKGSEEGCTMVPENCYVSRQELEPFPLGIRIDYVLYKAVSRFYISCKTLKTTIGRDPHSGTPLSDHEALMATLCVRHSPPQQDASPTHGAAERSLLISVLREAWTELDLGMSQAHWWATFAGYVTGVGLLLLVLVCALVAGGGVREIAIMLWAPTVGLVLGAGAVYLFHMQEAKGLCRARAELHHVLGRARDAQDLGPESQPVPLLGQQEGDRAEEQ
;
A
#
# COMPACT_ATOMS: atom_id res chain seq x y z
N MET A 1 29.65 -24.84 -18.58
CA MET A 1 29.39 -23.56 -17.88
C MET A 1 27.94 -23.19 -18.14
N LYS A 2 27.10 -23.04 -17.11
CA LYS A 2 25.75 -22.45 -17.32
C LYS A 2 25.94 -20.99 -17.79
N PRO A 3 25.21 -20.51 -18.81
CA PRO A 3 25.34 -19.14 -19.27
C PRO A 3 25.12 -18.17 -18.11
N ASN A 4 25.90 -17.09 -18.09
CA ASN A 4 25.87 -16.09 -17.02
C ASN A 4 24.59 -15.26 -17.16
N PHE A 5 23.48 -15.76 -16.61
CA PHE A 5 22.18 -15.10 -16.68
C PHE A 5 22.22 -13.75 -15.97
N SER A 6 21.83 -12.70 -16.69
CA SER A 6 21.68 -11.34 -16.16
C SER A 6 20.49 -10.66 -16.81
N LEU A 7 19.45 -10.37 -16.03
CA LEU A 7 18.32 -9.55 -16.44
C LEU A 7 18.53 -8.12 -15.95
N ARG A 8 18.31 -7.14 -16.81
CA ARG A 8 18.24 -5.73 -16.46
C ARG A 8 16.79 -5.27 -16.62
N LEU A 9 16.21 -4.73 -15.57
CA LEU A 9 14.82 -4.27 -15.52
C LEU A 9 14.80 -2.77 -15.21
N ARG A 10 14.24 -1.97 -16.11
CA ARG A 10 14.02 -0.53 -15.93
C ARG A 10 12.57 -0.28 -15.50
N VAL A 11 12.39 0.29 -14.33
CA VAL A 11 11.07 0.51 -13.71
C VAL A 11 10.82 2.00 -13.53
N PHE A 12 9.63 2.45 -13.88
CA PHE A 12 9.13 3.80 -13.66
C PHE A 12 7.92 3.76 -12.71
N SER A 13 7.92 4.62 -11.70
CA SER A 13 6.76 4.83 -10.81
C SER A 13 6.46 6.31 -10.65
N LEU A 14 5.19 6.69 -10.67
CA LEU A 14 4.76 8.08 -10.46
C LEU A 14 3.31 8.14 -9.96
N ASN A 15 3.09 8.86 -8.86
CA ASN A 15 1.79 9.44 -8.55
C ASN A 15 1.54 10.60 -9.52
N CYS A 16 0.52 10.46 -10.38
CA CYS A 16 0.26 11.37 -11.48
C CYS A 16 -0.59 12.59 -11.09
N TRP A 17 -1.15 12.64 -9.88
CA TRP A 17 -2.06 13.69 -9.43
C TRP A 17 -3.10 14.03 -10.49
N GLY A 18 -3.86 13.04 -10.94
CA GLY A 18 -4.79 13.14 -12.06
C GLY A 18 -6.21 13.55 -11.66
N ILE A 19 -6.39 14.22 -10.51
CA ILE A 19 -7.70 14.49 -9.91
C ILE A 19 -8.50 15.43 -10.82
N PRO A 20 -9.70 15.02 -11.30
CA PRO A 20 -10.52 15.89 -12.13
C PRO A 20 -10.87 17.22 -11.47
N TYR A 21 -10.74 18.29 -12.24
CA TYR A 21 -11.03 19.67 -11.88
C TYR A 21 -10.14 20.29 -10.79
N LEU A 22 -9.41 19.48 -10.00
CA LEU A 22 -8.49 19.97 -8.97
C LEU A 22 -7.04 20.07 -9.47
N SER A 23 -6.57 19.06 -10.19
CA SER A 23 -5.17 18.99 -10.58
C SER A 23 -4.86 19.93 -11.75
N LYS A 24 -3.90 20.84 -11.52
CA LYS A 24 -3.51 21.87 -12.49
C LYS A 24 -2.83 21.25 -13.71
N HIS A 25 -3.12 21.84 -14.88
CA HIS A 25 -2.52 21.49 -16.17
C HIS A 25 -2.57 19.98 -16.51
N ARG A 26 -3.55 19.25 -15.99
CA ARG A 26 -3.65 17.78 -16.10
C ARG A 26 -3.49 17.25 -17.52
N ALA A 27 -4.24 17.80 -18.48
CA ALA A 27 -4.20 17.32 -19.87
C ALA A 27 -2.80 17.47 -20.52
N ASP A 28 -2.11 18.58 -20.25
CA ASP A 28 -0.74 18.80 -20.71
C ASP A 28 0.24 17.82 -20.02
N ARG A 29 0.15 17.66 -18.70
CA ARG A 29 0.99 16.72 -17.94
C ARG A 29 0.83 15.28 -18.42
N VAL A 30 -0.41 14.82 -18.65
CA VAL A 30 -0.69 13.47 -19.18
C VAL A 30 -0.09 13.30 -20.58
N LYS A 31 -0.19 14.32 -21.44
CA LYS A 31 0.45 14.30 -22.77
C LYS A 31 1.98 14.17 -22.65
N ARG A 32 2.61 15.02 -21.84
CA ARG A 32 4.07 15.02 -21.61
C ARG A 32 4.55 13.72 -20.97
N LEU A 33 3.81 13.17 -20.01
CA LEU A 33 4.09 11.87 -19.42
C LEU A 33 4.12 10.76 -20.47
N GLY A 34 3.13 10.74 -21.38
CA GLY A 34 3.12 9.78 -22.48
C GLY A 34 4.31 9.93 -23.44
N ASP A 35 4.75 11.15 -23.73
CA ASP A 35 5.95 11.41 -24.55
C ASP A 35 7.22 10.93 -23.83
N PHE A 36 7.35 11.28 -22.55
CA PHE A 36 8.46 10.89 -21.68
C PHE A 36 8.60 9.36 -21.61
N LEU A 37 7.51 8.64 -21.34
CA LEU A 37 7.51 7.18 -21.20
C LEU A 37 7.87 6.44 -22.51
N ASN A 38 7.45 6.97 -23.67
CA ASN A 38 7.83 6.40 -24.96
C ASN A 38 9.31 6.61 -25.27
N MET A 39 9.82 7.82 -25.01
CA MET A 39 11.21 8.18 -25.26
C MET A 39 12.16 7.43 -24.34
N GLU A 40 11.90 7.43 -23.03
CA GLU A 40 12.75 6.73 -22.05
C GLU A 40 12.64 5.21 -22.17
N SER A 41 11.48 4.70 -22.58
CA SER A 41 11.29 3.28 -22.91
C SER A 41 11.65 2.35 -21.74
N PHE A 42 10.96 2.50 -20.61
CA PHE A 42 11.09 1.61 -19.44
C PHE A 42 10.49 0.22 -19.72
N ASP A 43 10.84 -0.79 -18.94
CA ASP A 43 10.23 -2.13 -19.04
C ASP A 43 8.84 -2.17 -18.41
N LEU A 44 8.68 -1.44 -17.30
CA LEU A 44 7.43 -1.30 -16.55
C LEU A 44 7.24 0.16 -16.15
N ALA A 45 6.02 0.67 -16.35
CA ALA A 45 5.55 1.92 -15.77
C ALA A 45 4.36 1.64 -14.87
N LEU A 46 4.45 1.98 -13.59
CA LEU A 46 3.44 1.75 -12.56
C LEU A 46 2.96 3.11 -12.03
N LEU A 47 1.73 3.49 -12.36
CA LEU A 47 1.20 4.81 -12.09
C LEU A 47 0.13 4.79 -11.01
N GLN A 48 0.12 5.83 -10.19
CA GLN A 48 -0.91 6.10 -9.19
C GLN A 48 -1.66 7.38 -9.60
N GLU A 49 -2.85 7.59 -9.04
CA GLU A 49 -3.70 8.75 -9.29
C GLU A 49 -4.07 9.06 -10.75
N VAL A 50 -4.13 8.04 -11.60
CA VAL A 50 -4.79 8.14 -12.91
C VAL A 50 -6.29 7.92 -12.69
N TRP A 51 -6.97 8.93 -12.16
CA TRP A 51 -8.39 8.84 -11.76
C TRP A 51 -9.37 8.84 -12.94
N SER A 52 -8.98 9.45 -14.07
CA SER A 52 -9.80 9.51 -15.27
C SER A 52 -9.54 8.31 -16.18
N GLU A 53 -10.57 7.49 -16.43
CA GLU A 53 -10.50 6.43 -17.45
C GLU A 53 -10.16 7.00 -18.84
N GLN A 54 -10.60 8.22 -19.15
CA GLN A 54 -10.24 8.88 -20.42
C GLN A 54 -8.73 9.16 -20.50
N ASP A 55 -8.11 9.60 -19.40
CA ASP A 55 -6.67 9.83 -19.34
C ASP A 55 -5.91 8.49 -19.48
N PHE A 56 -6.42 7.42 -18.87
CA PHE A 56 -5.87 6.07 -19.07
C PHE A 56 -5.97 5.60 -20.53
N GLN A 57 -7.13 5.73 -21.18
CA GLN A 57 -7.29 5.32 -22.58
C GLN A 57 -6.41 6.13 -23.53
N TYR A 58 -6.26 7.43 -23.28
CA TYR A 58 -5.32 8.27 -24.00
C TYR A 58 -3.88 7.76 -23.86
N LEU A 59 -3.42 7.53 -22.62
CA LEU A 59 -2.08 6.99 -22.36
C LEU A 59 -1.91 5.63 -23.03
N ARG A 60 -2.88 4.72 -22.91
CA ARG A 60 -2.85 3.39 -23.55
C ARG A 60 -2.68 3.47 -25.06
N GLN A 61 -3.42 4.35 -25.73
CA GLN A 61 -3.28 4.54 -27.17
C GLN A 61 -1.88 5.09 -27.51
N LYS A 62 -1.45 6.14 -26.82
CA LYS A 62 -0.17 6.81 -27.05
C LYS A 62 1.05 5.91 -26.77
N LEU A 63 0.95 5.05 -25.76
CA LEU A 63 2.01 4.16 -25.30
C LEU A 63 2.02 2.81 -26.02
N SER A 64 0.97 2.47 -26.77
CA SER A 64 0.83 1.17 -27.44
C SER A 64 2.04 0.73 -28.31
N PRO A 65 2.80 1.61 -29.00
CA PRO A 65 3.97 1.17 -29.76
C PRO A 65 5.11 0.65 -28.87
N THR A 66 5.22 1.17 -27.65
CA THR A 66 6.29 0.81 -26.70
C THR A 66 5.81 -0.22 -25.69
N TYR A 67 4.58 -0.09 -25.22
CA TYR A 67 3.98 -0.89 -24.15
C TYR A 67 2.74 -1.63 -24.68
N PRO A 68 2.89 -2.84 -25.25
CA PRO A 68 1.77 -3.58 -25.83
C PRO A 68 0.77 -4.07 -24.77
N ALA A 69 1.22 -4.22 -23.51
CA ALA A 69 0.38 -4.65 -22.41
C ALA A 69 0.09 -3.48 -21.45
N ALA A 70 -1.17 -3.28 -21.10
CA ALA A 70 -1.60 -2.24 -20.19
C ALA A 70 -2.81 -2.70 -19.38
N HIS A 71 -2.92 -2.23 -18.13
CA HIS A 71 -4.08 -2.52 -17.29
C HIS A 71 -4.47 -1.33 -16.41
N TYR A 72 -5.78 -1.21 -16.18
CA TYR A 72 -6.40 -0.21 -15.32
C TYR A 72 -7.18 -0.92 -14.20
N PHE A 73 -6.75 -0.71 -12.96
CA PHE A 73 -7.31 -1.37 -11.79
C PHE A 73 -8.56 -0.62 -11.33
N ARG A 74 -9.74 -1.22 -11.48
CA ARG A 74 -11.03 -0.57 -11.16
C ARG A 74 -11.48 -0.93 -9.74
N SER A 75 -11.94 0.05 -8.99
CA SER A 75 -12.46 -0.12 -7.63
C SER A 75 -13.19 1.14 -7.15
N GLY A 76 -13.90 1.04 -6.02
CA GLY A 76 -14.53 2.17 -5.36
C GLY A 76 -15.58 2.87 -6.24
N ILE A 77 -15.94 4.10 -5.85
CA ILE A 77 -16.88 4.93 -6.60
C ILE A 77 -16.14 5.68 -7.71
N ILE A 78 -14.96 6.23 -7.39
CA ILE A 78 -14.18 7.06 -8.31
C ILE A 78 -12.93 6.37 -8.88
N GLY A 79 -12.69 5.09 -8.57
CA GLY A 79 -11.54 4.33 -9.05
C GLY A 79 -10.51 3.98 -7.96
N SER A 80 -9.49 3.20 -8.33
CA SER A 80 -8.26 3.02 -7.53
C SER A 80 -7.20 4.08 -7.84
N GLY A 81 -7.29 4.69 -9.02
CA GLY A 81 -6.24 5.54 -9.59
C GLY A 81 -5.01 4.78 -10.09
N LEU A 82 -5.00 3.44 -10.02
CA LEU A 82 -3.83 2.63 -10.37
C LEU A 82 -3.90 2.15 -11.82
N CYS A 83 -2.80 2.31 -12.53
CA CYS A 83 -2.65 1.71 -13.86
C CYS A 83 -1.20 1.36 -14.14
N VAL A 84 -1.01 0.47 -15.11
CA VAL A 84 0.28 -0.10 -15.45
C VAL A 84 0.43 -0.25 -16.95
N PHE A 85 1.66 -0.05 -17.42
CA PHE A 85 2.08 -0.27 -18.80
C PHE A 85 3.34 -1.13 -18.79
N SER A 86 3.37 -2.16 -19.63
CA SER A 86 4.47 -3.11 -19.70
C SER A 86 4.89 -3.35 -21.15
N LYS A 87 6.21 -3.41 -21.36
CA LYS A 87 6.81 -3.94 -22.59
C LYS A 87 6.58 -5.43 -22.76
N HIS A 88 6.37 -6.12 -21.65
CA HIS A 88 6.32 -7.56 -21.56
C HIS A 88 4.88 -8.05 -21.41
N SER A 89 4.59 -9.26 -21.88
CA SER A 89 3.24 -9.82 -21.77
C SER A 89 2.90 -10.09 -20.31
N ILE A 90 1.79 -9.52 -19.85
CA ILE A 90 1.24 -9.76 -18.51
C ILE A 90 0.53 -11.12 -18.54
N GLN A 91 0.96 -12.04 -17.67
CA GLN A 91 0.41 -13.41 -17.62
C GLN A 91 -0.82 -13.47 -16.73
N GLU A 92 -0.74 -12.86 -15.55
CA GLU A 92 -1.82 -12.82 -14.58
C GLU A 92 -1.96 -11.42 -13.99
N ILE A 93 -3.19 -11.08 -13.65
CA ILE A 93 -3.55 -9.82 -13.00
C ILE A 93 -4.44 -10.14 -11.82
N THR A 94 -4.16 -9.55 -10.67
CA THR A 94 -4.99 -9.67 -9.47
C THR A 94 -5.04 -8.33 -8.75
N GLN A 95 -6.12 -8.04 -8.05
CA GLN A 95 -6.30 -6.81 -7.30
C GLN A 95 -6.83 -7.12 -5.91
N HIS A 96 -6.31 -6.42 -4.91
CA HIS A 96 -6.84 -6.43 -3.54
C HIS A 96 -7.23 -5.01 -3.15
N ILE A 97 -8.51 -4.80 -2.86
CA ILE A 97 -9.04 -3.51 -2.38
C ILE A 97 -8.91 -3.48 -0.87
N TYR A 98 -8.34 -2.41 -0.33
CA TYR A 98 -8.16 -2.29 1.11
C TYR A 98 -9.48 -2.10 1.84
N THR A 99 -9.55 -2.65 3.05
CA THR A 99 -10.79 -2.71 3.83
C THR A 99 -11.20 -1.34 4.37
N LEU A 100 -10.22 -0.50 4.75
CA LEU A 100 -10.44 0.81 5.38
C LEU A 100 -9.88 1.93 4.51
N ASN A 101 -10.72 2.87 4.08
CA ASN A 101 -10.37 3.93 3.13
C ASN A 101 -10.72 5.35 3.61
N GLY A 102 -10.90 5.57 4.92
CA GLY A 102 -11.19 6.91 5.46
C GLY A 102 -12.64 7.04 5.92
N TYR A 103 -13.13 8.29 6.05
CA TYR A 103 -14.44 8.58 6.61
C TYR A 103 -15.38 9.24 5.58
N PRO A 104 -16.63 8.78 5.41
CA PRO A 104 -17.57 9.31 4.41
C PRO A 104 -17.95 10.77 4.65
N TYR A 105 -18.00 11.18 5.91
CA TYR A 105 -18.35 12.55 6.32
C TYR A 105 -17.18 13.53 6.20
N MET A 106 -15.96 13.05 5.94
CA MET A 106 -14.79 13.89 5.65
C MET A 106 -14.71 14.16 4.15
N ILE A 107 -15.68 14.91 3.62
CA ILE A 107 -15.87 15.11 2.17
C ILE A 107 -14.62 15.69 1.48
N TYR A 108 -13.87 16.54 2.19
CA TYR A 108 -12.62 17.12 1.68
C TYR A 108 -11.43 16.15 1.68
N HIS A 109 -11.59 14.97 2.29
CA HIS A 109 -10.58 13.90 2.32
C HIS A 109 -11.05 12.78 1.40
N GLY A 110 -10.70 12.89 0.12
CA GLY A 110 -11.30 12.12 -0.98
C GLY A 110 -11.12 10.60 -0.92
N ASP A 111 -10.22 10.07 -0.08
CA ASP A 111 -9.86 8.66 0.00
C ASP A 111 -11.06 7.72 0.21
N TRP A 112 -12.11 8.15 0.94
CA TRP A 112 -13.27 7.29 1.20
C TRP A 112 -14.06 6.95 -0.08
N PHE A 113 -14.09 7.86 -1.05
CA PHE A 113 -14.75 7.63 -2.33
C PHE A 113 -13.88 6.77 -3.27
N CYS A 114 -12.58 6.72 -3.01
CA CYS A 114 -11.61 5.90 -3.72
C CYS A 114 -11.69 4.44 -3.24
N GLY A 115 -11.37 3.51 -4.13
CA GLY A 115 -11.11 2.12 -3.73
C GLY A 115 -9.61 1.88 -3.65
N LYS A 116 -8.91 2.47 -2.67
CA LYS A 116 -7.46 2.28 -2.52
C LYS A 116 -7.15 0.78 -2.48
N ALA A 117 -6.09 0.40 -3.19
CA ALA A 117 -5.84 -1.00 -3.52
C ALA A 117 -4.36 -1.26 -3.77
N VAL A 118 -4.05 -2.54 -3.91
CA VAL A 118 -2.83 -3.03 -4.57
C VAL A 118 -3.22 -3.85 -5.80
N GLY A 119 -2.56 -3.58 -6.92
CA GLY A 119 -2.62 -4.38 -8.14
C GLY A 119 -1.37 -5.24 -8.27
N LEU A 120 -1.53 -6.52 -8.59
CA LEU A 120 -0.48 -7.49 -8.89
C LEU A 120 -0.46 -7.79 -10.40
N LEU A 121 0.76 -7.86 -10.95
CA LEU A 121 1.09 -8.37 -12.26
C LEU A 121 2.08 -9.52 -12.14
N VAL A 122 1.80 -10.63 -12.82
CA VAL A 122 2.76 -11.74 -12.99
C VAL A 122 3.34 -11.68 -14.39
N LEU A 123 4.66 -11.62 -14.48
CA LEU A 123 5.42 -11.48 -15.71
C LEU A 123 6.45 -12.61 -15.83
N HIS A 124 6.58 -13.19 -17.02
CA HIS A 124 7.62 -14.18 -17.31
C HIS A 124 8.74 -13.52 -18.13
N LEU A 125 9.88 -13.27 -17.48
CA LEU A 125 11.00 -12.54 -18.07
C LEU A 125 12.24 -13.42 -18.12
N SER A 126 12.63 -13.85 -19.32
CA SER A 126 13.86 -14.65 -19.53
C SER A 126 13.95 -15.89 -18.63
N GLY A 127 12.83 -16.56 -18.38
CA GLY A 127 12.74 -17.73 -17.50
C GLY A 127 12.58 -17.44 -16.01
N LEU A 128 12.39 -16.16 -15.62
CA LEU A 128 12.03 -15.74 -14.27
C LEU A 128 10.56 -15.41 -14.16
N VAL A 129 9.98 -15.68 -12.99
CA VAL A 129 8.68 -15.16 -12.59
C VAL A 129 8.87 -13.88 -11.78
N LEU A 130 8.47 -12.74 -12.35
CA LEU A 130 8.42 -11.46 -11.67
C LEU A 130 6.98 -11.16 -11.23
N ASN A 131 6.78 -10.98 -9.93
CA ASN A 131 5.57 -10.38 -9.40
C ASN A 131 5.81 -8.89 -9.17
N ALA A 132 5.15 -8.04 -9.96
CA ALA A 132 5.18 -6.59 -9.81
C ALA A 132 3.88 -6.11 -9.18
N TYR A 133 3.99 -5.24 -8.17
CA TYR A 133 2.87 -4.68 -7.42
C TYR A 133 2.86 -3.17 -7.58
N VAL A 134 1.67 -2.61 -7.84
CA VAL A 134 1.41 -1.18 -7.79
C VAL A 134 0.42 -0.89 -6.67
N THR A 135 0.69 0.11 -5.85
CA THR A 135 -0.22 0.47 -4.74
C THR A 135 -0.29 1.98 -4.56
N HIS A 136 -1.38 2.42 -3.93
CA HIS A 136 -1.53 3.75 -3.38
C HIS A 136 -2.25 3.62 -2.04
N LEU A 137 -1.57 3.92 -0.93
CA LEU A 137 -2.18 3.86 0.40
C LEU A 137 -2.97 5.15 0.71
N HIS A 138 -3.72 5.14 1.80
CA HIS A 138 -4.51 6.27 2.26
C HIS A 138 -3.60 7.48 2.51
N ALA A 139 -4.05 8.68 2.16
CA ALA A 139 -3.26 9.90 2.34
C ALA A 139 -3.09 10.29 3.81
N GLU A 140 -1.96 10.92 4.15
CA GLU A 140 -1.76 11.59 5.42
C GLU A 140 -2.16 13.07 5.30
N TYR A 141 -3.35 13.41 5.77
CA TYR A 141 -3.87 14.79 5.68
C TYR A 141 -3.30 15.74 6.74
N ASN A 142 -2.83 15.22 7.87
CA ASN A 142 -2.29 16.03 8.96
C ASN A 142 -1.35 15.21 9.84
N ARG A 143 -0.05 15.50 9.78
CA ARG A 143 0.98 14.79 10.54
C ARG A 143 0.83 14.91 12.06
N GLN A 144 0.41 16.08 12.55
CA GLN A 144 0.31 16.35 13.99
C GLN A 144 -0.94 15.71 14.60
N LYS A 145 -2.01 15.58 13.80
CA LYS A 145 -3.30 15.01 14.23
C LYS A 145 -3.80 14.04 13.18
N ASP A 146 -3.13 12.91 13.09
CA ASP A 146 -3.44 11.90 12.10
C ASP A 146 -4.56 10.96 12.57
N ILE A 147 -5.79 11.29 12.20
CA ILE A 147 -6.97 10.48 12.49
C ILE A 147 -7.08 9.22 11.61
N TYR A 148 -6.14 9.02 10.66
CA TYR A 148 -6.13 7.92 9.70
C TYR A 148 -4.96 6.95 9.92
N LEU A 149 -4.19 7.11 11.01
CA LEU A 149 -3.04 6.26 11.29
C LEU A 149 -3.43 4.78 11.32
N ALA A 150 -4.49 4.44 12.05
CA ALA A 150 -4.98 3.06 12.14
C ALA A 150 -5.43 2.52 10.78
N HIS A 151 -6.01 3.36 9.91
CA HIS A 151 -6.34 2.97 8.54
C HIS A 151 -5.06 2.68 7.74
N ARG A 152 -4.06 3.57 7.77
CA ARG A 152 -2.78 3.35 7.05
C ARG A 152 -2.04 2.12 7.56
N VAL A 153 -2.04 1.86 8.87
CA VAL A 153 -1.45 0.65 9.46
C VAL A 153 -2.19 -0.61 9.00
N ALA A 154 -3.54 -0.59 9.00
CA ALA A 154 -4.34 -1.72 8.50
C ALA A 154 -4.07 -1.98 7.01
N GLN A 155 -4.03 -0.94 6.17
CA GLN A 155 -3.71 -1.07 4.75
C GLN A 155 -2.28 -1.59 4.52
N ALA A 156 -1.29 -1.10 5.28
CA ALA A 156 0.08 -1.59 5.20
C ALA A 156 0.17 -3.07 5.59
N TRP A 157 -0.60 -3.50 6.60
CA TRP A 157 -0.70 -4.91 6.98
C TRP A 157 -1.35 -5.76 5.88
N GLU A 158 -2.47 -5.30 5.31
CA GLU A 158 -3.14 -5.97 4.19
C GLU A 158 -2.21 -6.10 2.97
N LEU A 159 -1.46 -5.04 2.62
CA LEU A 159 -0.45 -5.05 1.56
C LEU A 159 0.65 -6.07 1.83
N ALA A 160 1.19 -6.07 3.05
CA ALA A 160 2.28 -6.95 3.45
C ALA A 160 1.82 -8.43 3.39
N GLN A 161 0.62 -8.72 3.88
CA GLN A 161 0.01 -10.04 3.79
C GLN A 161 -0.26 -10.44 2.34
N PHE A 162 -0.81 -9.54 1.52
CA PHE A 162 -1.09 -9.82 0.12
C PHE A 162 0.19 -10.20 -0.64
N ILE A 163 1.27 -9.42 -0.48
CA ILE A 163 2.58 -9.72 -1.06
C ILE A 163 3.11 -11.06 -0.53
N HIS A 164 3.06 -11.29 0.78
CA HIS A 164 3.55 -12.53 1.38
C HIS A 164 2.86 -13.78 0.79
N HIS A 165 1.55 -13.74 0.58
CA HIS A 165 0.80 -14.90 0.08
C HIS A 165 0.95 -15.09 -1.42
N THR A 166 0.93 -14.02 -2.19
CA THR A 166 0.94 -14.08 -3.67
C THR A 166 2.34 -14.22 -4.26
N SER A 167 3.40 -13.85 -3.52
CA SER A 167 4.79 -13.96 -4.00
C SER A 167 5.44 -15.34 -3.82
N LYS A 168 4.74 -16.34 -3.27
CA LYS A 168 5.32 -17.67 -2.98
C LYS A 168 5.92 -18.41 -4.18
N LYS A 169 5.46 -18.10 -5.40
CA LYS A 169 5.95 -18.67 -6.66
C LYS A 169 6.81 -17.71 -7.49
N ALA A 170 7.08 -16.50 -6.97
CA ALA A 170 7.84 -15.49 -7.68
C ALA A 170 9.35 -15.69 -7.42
N ASP A 171 10.16 -15.54 -8.47
CA ASP A 171 11.62 -15.46 -8.32
C ASP A 171 12.04 -14.06 -7.86
N VAL A 172 11.31 -13.04 -8.33
CA VAL A 172 11.53 -11.62 -8.03
C VAL A 172 10.22 -10.97 -7.64
N VAL A 173 10.27 -10.14 -6.60
CA VAL A 173 9.15 -9.34 -6.10
C VAL A 173 9.54 -7.88 -6.23
N LEU A 174 8.67 -7.09 -6.85
CA LEU A 174 8.84 -5.65 -7.06
C LEU A 174 7.57 -4.94 -6.59
N LEU A 175 7.68 -4.03 -5.63
CA LEU A 175 6.59 -3.15 -5.22
C LEU A 175 6.94 -1.72 -5.58
N CYS A 176 6.02 -1.03 -6.27
CA CYS A 176 6.13 0.38 -6.58
C CYS A 176 4.86 1.13 -6.17
N GLY A 177 5.03 2.36 -5.74
CA GLY A 177 3.94 3.31 -5.61
C GLY A 177 4.05 4.23 -4.41
N ASP A 178 2.98 4.99 -4.22
CA ASP A 178 2.82 5.97 -3.15
C ASP A 178 2.29 5.27 -1.89
N LEU A 179 3.15 5.18 -0.88
CA LEU A 179 2.78 4.59 0.40
C LEU A 179 2.16 5.60 1.36
N ASN A 180 2.19 6.91 1.09
CA ASN A 180 1.75 7.95 2.02
C ASN A 180 2.31 7.77 3.45
N LEU A 181 3.52 7.21 3.53
CA LEU A 181 4.21 6.86 4.76
C LEU A 181 5.66 7.29 4.64
N HIS A 182 6.15 8.02 5.63
CA HIS A 182 7.57 8.37 5.72
C HIS A 182 8.41 7.12 6.03
N PRO A 183 9.73 7.12 5.75
CA PRO A 183 10.56 5.91 5.86
C PRO A 183 10.59 5.26 7.26
N LYS A 184 10.38 6.06 8.31
CA LYS A 184 10.39 5.59 9.72
C LYS A 184 9.00 5.26 10.25
N ASP A 185 7.94 5.50 9.48
CA ASP A 185 6.57 5.28 9.92
C ASP A 185 6.29 3.81 10.16
N LEU A 186 5.37 3.55 11.09
CA LEU A 186 4.99 2.21 11.51
C LEU A 186 4.56 1.33 10.33
N GLY A 187 3.73 1.85 9.41
CA GLY A 187 3.31 1.10 8.24
C GLY A 187 4.47 0.71 7.30
N CYS A 188 5.44 1.61 7.11
CA CYS A 188 6.60 1.35 6.24
C CYS A 188 7.53 0.30 6.86
N ARG A 189 7.80 0.41 8.16
CA ARG A 189 8.53 -0.60 8.93
C ARG A 189 7.81 -1.94 8.89
N LEU A 190 6.50 -1.96 9.19
CA LEU A 190 5.69 -3.19 9.19
C LEU A 190 5.75 -3.91 7.85
N LEU A 191 5.57 -3.17 6.75
CA LEU A 191 5.65 -3.70 5.41
C LEU A 191 7.03 -4.31 5.13
N LYS A 192 8.11 -3.57 5.41
CA LYS A 192 9.48 -4.02 5.11
C LYS A 192 9.89 -5.22 5.97
N GLU A 193 9.67 -5.17 7.27
CA GLU A 193 10.02 -6.27 8.19
C GLU A 193 9.23 -7.54 7.88
N TRP A 194 7.95 -7.44 7.54
CA TRP A 194 7.12 -8.61 7.21
C TRP A 194 7.47 -9.22 5.85
N THR A 195 7.75 -8.37 4.86
CA THR A 195 7.98 -8.84 3.49
C THR A 195 9.44 -9.12 3.17
N GLY A 196 10.38 -8.56 3.92
CA GLY A 196 11.82 -8.59 3.61
C GLY A 196 12.16 -7.82 2.34
N LEU A 197 11.35 -6.83 1.96
CA LEU A 197 11.63 -6.01 0.78
C LEU A 197 12.70 -4.95 1.09
N HIS A 198 13.67 -4.84 0.21
CA HIS A 198 14.73 -3.84 0.27
C HIS A 198 14.31 -2.56 -0.45
N ASP A 199 14.76 -1.43 0.07
CA ASP A 199 14.46 -0.10 -0.47
C ASP A 199 15.52 0.30 -1.50
N ALA A 200 15.11 0.51 -2.76
CA ALA A 200 16.03 0.88 -3.83
C ALA A 200 16.83 2.17 -3.56
N TYR A 201 16.26 3.11 -2.81
CA TYR A 201 16.96 4.33 -2.43
C TYR A 201 18.11 4.05 -1.46
N LEU A 202 17.89 3.18 -0.48
CA LEU A 202 18.91 2.82 0.50
C LEU A 202 20.00 1.89 -0.08
N GLU A 203 19.63 1.07 -1.07
CA GLU A 203 20.54 0.07 -1.66
C GLU A 203 21.38 0.60 -2.83
N THR A 204 20.93 1.64 -3.52
CA THR A 204 21.65 2.16 -4.70
C THR A 204 22.94 2.87 -4.30
N ARG A 205 23.99 2.72 -5.12
CA ARG A 205 25.22 3.53 -5.00
C ARG A 205 25.28 4.68 -6.02
N ASP A 206 24.37 4.68 -7.00
CA ASP A 206 24.22 5.73 -8.01
C ASP A 206 22.80 6.29 -7.91
N PHE A 207 22.62 7.20 -6.95
CA PHE A 207 21.38 7.96 -6.79
C PHE A 207 21.52 9.33 -7.44
N LYS A 208 20.51 9.74 -8.22
CA LYS A 208 20.43 11.08 -8.81
C LYS A 208 19.03 11.63 -8.63
N GLY A 209 18.86 12.58 -7.72
CA GLY A 209 17.55 13.08 -7.37
C GLY A 209 17.61 14.06 -6.22
N SER A 210 16.45 14.32 -5.63
CA SER A 210 16.32 15.22 -4.49
C SER A 210 16.93 14.62 -3.23
N GLU A 211 17.35 15.49 -2.32
CA GLU A 211 17.94 15.07 -1.04
C GLU A 211 17.00 14.13 -0.27
N GLU A 212 17.60 13.22 0.52
CA GLU A 212 16.90 12.17 1.28
C GLU A 212 15.96 11.25 0.47
N GLY A 213 15.99 11.34 -0.87
CA GLY A 213 15.08 10.61 -1.74
C GLY A 213 13.66 11.17 -1.72
N CYS A 214 13.48 12.45 -1.35
CA CYS A 214 12.18 13.10 -1.29
C CYS A 214 11.48 13.12 -2.65
N THR A 215 10.17 12.91 -2.61
CA THR A 215 9.31 12.79 -3.78
C THR A 215 8.20 13.83 -3.82
N MET A 216 8.00 14.61 -2.77
CA MET A 216 7.32 15.90 -2.83
C MET A 216 8.31 16.96 -2.37
N VAL A 217 8.69 17.88 -3.25
CA VAL A 217 9.87 18.75 -3.03
C VAL A 217 9.53 20.24 -3.18
N PRO A 218 10.24 21.14 -2.47
CA PRO A 218 9.96 22.59 -2.52
C PRO A 218 10.08 23.22 -3.92
N GLU A 219 10.93 22.65 -4.79
CA GLU A 219 11.13 23.09 -6.17
C GLU A 219 9.92 22.79 -7.06
N ASN A 220 9.06 21.85 -6.65
CA ASN A 220 7.89 21.45 -7.41
C ASN A 220 6.74 22.45 -7.20
N CYS A 221 6.34 23.13 -8.27
CA CYS A 221 5.34 24.19 -8.22
C CYS A 221 3.91 23.73 -7.93
N TYR A 222 3.65 22.41 -7.90
CA TYR A 222 2.34 21.86 -7.57
C TYR A 222 2.21 21.43 -6.10
N VAL A 223 3.33 21.27 -5.38
CA VAL A 223 3.30 20.89 -3.97
C VAL A 223 2.89 22.08 -3.10
N SER A 224 2.05 21.81 -2.09
CA SER A 224 1.63 22.81 -1.12
C SER A 224 2.81 23.25 -0.24
N ARG A 225 3.12 24.55 -0.26
CA ARG A 225 4.16 25.12 0.63
C ARG A 225 3.83 24.96 2.11
N GLN A 226 2.53 24.95 2.45
CA GLN A 226 2.08 24.79 3.83
C GLN A 226 2.36 23.36 4.34
N GLU A 227 2.20 22.35 3.49
CA GLU A 227 2.50 20.96 3.84
C GLU A 227 4.00 20.71 3.99
N LEU A 228 4.81 21.47 3.25
CA LEU A 228 6.27 21.38 3.31
C LEU A 228 6.92 22.20 4.44
N GLU A 229 6.21 23.09 5.14
CA GLU A 229 6.80 23.88 6.24
C GLU A 229 7.57 23.04 7.28
N PRO A 230 7.03 21.90 7.78
CA PRO A 230 7.79 21.03 8.69
C PRO A 230 8.89 20.20 8.00
N PHE A 231 8.99 20.21 6.67
CA PHE A 231 9.85 19.36 5.86
C PHE A 231 10.65 20.17 4.82
N PRO A 232 11.69 20.92 5.24
CA PRO A 232 12.40 21.84 4.37
C PRO A 232 13.11 21.17 3.17
N LEU A 233 13.44 19.87 3.28
CA LEU A 233 14.06 19.08 2.21
C LEU A 233 13.03 18.35 1.33
N GLY A 234 11.74 18.47 1.64
CA GLY A 234 10.67 17.68 1.03
C GLY A 234 10.25 16.47 1.85
N ILE A 235 9.29 15.73 1.30
CA ILE A 235 8.68 14.55 1.90
C ILE A 235 8.96 13.34 1.01
N ARG A 236 9.34 12.21 1.62
CA ARG A 236 9.54 10.94 0.92
C ARG A 236 8.40 9.97 1.25
N ILE A 237 7.54 9.72 0.26
CA ILE A 237 6.37 8.83 0.42
C ILE A 237 6.19 7.84 -0.74
N ASP A 238 6.96 7.97 -1.81
CA ASP A 238 6.95 7.03 -2.94
C ASP A 238 8.17 6.12 -2.92
N TYR A 239 7.95 4.85 -3.27
CA TYR A 239 8.96 3.81 -3.10
C TYR A 239 9.07 2.86 -4.29
N VAL A 240 10.29 2.36 -4.50
CA VAL A 240 10.58 1.16 -5.29
C VAL A 240 11.23 0.16 -4.33
N LEU A 241 10.47 -0.85 -3.94
CA LEU A 241 10.89 -1.90 -3.03
C LEU A 241 11.04 -3.23 -3.77
N TYR A 242 12.05 -4.02 -3.46
CA TYR A 242 12.28 -5.28 -4.17
C TYR A 242 12.94 -6.36 -3.30
N LYS A 243 12.77 -7.62 -3.72
CA LYS A 243 13.56 -8.75 -3.23
C LYS A 243 13.62 -9.85 -4.30
N ALA A 244 14.54 -10.78 -4.13
CA ALA A 244 14.58 -12.01 -4.90
C ALA A 244 14.66 -13.22 -3.96
N VAL A 245 14.21 -14.38 -4.44
CA VAL A 245 14.42 -15.65 -3.73
C VAL A 245 15.90 -16.01 -3.70
N SER A 246 16.34 -16.83 -2.75
CA SER A 246 17.75 -17.15 -2.47
C SER A 246 18.59 -17.62 -3.68
N ARG A 247 17.95 -18.24 -4.69
CA ARG A 247 18.60 -18.64 -5.95
C ARG A 247 19.07 -17.46 -6.82
N PHE A 248 18.49 -16.28 -6.62
CA PHE A 248 18.77 -15.08 -7.39
C PHE A 248 19.26 -13.95 -6.50
N TYR A 249 20.15 -13.16 -7.06
CA TYR A 249 20.61 -11.92 -6.48
C TYR A 249 20.04 -10.76 -7.29
N ILE A 250 19.39 -9.82 -6.62
CA ILE A 250 18.87 -8.58 -7.21
C ILE A 250 19.57 -7.39 -6.56
N SER A 251 19.91 -6.39 -7.37
CA SER A 251 20.48 -5.13 -6.89
C SER A 251 19.93 -3.95 -7.66
N CYS A 252 19.72 -2.83 -6.98
CA CYS A 252 19.46 -1.55 -7.62
C CYS A 252 20.78 -0.95 -8.11
N LYS A 253 20.95 -0.85 -9.43
CA LYS A 253 22.15 -0.26 -10.04
C LYS A 253 22.10 1.26 -10.03
N THR A 254 20.94 1.81 -10.34
CA THR A 254 20.71 3.26 -10.36
C THR A 254 19.30 3.53 -9.92
N LEU A 255 19.11 4.57 -9.11
CA LEU A 255 17.79 5.16 -8.85
C LEU A 255 17.87 6.64 -9.21
N LYS A 256 16.91 7.12 -9.99
CA LYS A 256 16.78 8.53 -10.29
C LYS A 256 15.42 9.05 -9.87
N THR A 257 15.35 10.28 -9.41
CA THR A 257 14.09 11.02 -9.31
C THR A 257 14.09 12.21 -10.25
N THR A 258 12.90 12.67 -10.65
CA THR A 258 12.78 14.07 -11.07
C THR A 258 13.02 15.00 -9.87
N ILE A 259 13.26 16.29 -10.13
CA ILE A 259 13.69 17.26 -9.11
C ILE A 259 12.90 18.58 -9.19
N GLY A 260 11.56 18.49 -9.22
CA GLY A 260 10.67 19.63 -9.39
C GLY A 260 10.58 20.13 -10.83
N ARG A 261 11.19 19.40 -11.77
CA ARG A 261 11.17 19.66 -13.21
C ARG A 261 11.22 18.36 -13.98
N ASP A 262 10.43 18.26 -15.04
CA ASP A 262 10.62 17.23 -16.05
C ASP A 262 11.97 17.44 -16.78
N PRO A 263 12.78 16.39 -17.00
CA PRO A 263 14.08 16.51 -17.66
C PRO A 263 14.04 17.12 -19.07
N HIS A 264 12.90 17.10 -19.76
CA HIS A 264 12.78 17.51 -21.16
C HIS A 264 12.07 18.84 -21.36
N SER A 265 11.05 19.12 -20.56
CA SER A 265 10.16 20.27 -20.73
C SER A 265 10.27 21.32 -19.62
N GLY A 266 11.00 21.03 -18.54
CA GLY A 266 11.35 22.02 -17.50
C GLY A 266 10.26 22.31 -16.47
N THR A 267 9.03 21.81 -16.62
CA THR A 267 7.96 21.89 -15.60
C THR A 267 7.63 20.49 -15.07
N PRO A 268 7.19 20.33 -13.80
CA PRO A 268 6.94 19.01 -13.23
C PRO A 268 5.88 18.20 -14.00
N LEU A 269 6.01 16.86 -13.98
CA LEU A 269 5.01 15.92 -14.49
C LEU A 269 3.86 15.69 -13.51
N SER A 270 4.10 15.90 -12.21
CA SER A 270 3.14 15.79 -11.12
C SER A 270 3.59 16.68 -9.96
N ASP A 271 2.79 16.79 -8.90
CA ASP A 271 3.24 17.25 -7.57
C ASP A 271 4.17 16.24 -6.88
N HIS A 272 4.16 14.99 -7.33
CA HIS A 272 5.19 14.01 -6.97
C HIS A 272 6.32 13.92 -8.01
N GLU A 273 7.51 13.56 -7.55
CA GLU A 273 8.67 13.25 -8.37
C GLU A 273 8.66 11.79 -8.83
N ALA A 274 8.94 11.55 -10.11
CA ALA A 274 8.93 10.20 -10.66
C ALA A 274 10.14 9.40 -10.20
N LEU A 275 9.96 8.12 -9.85
CA LEU A 275 11.04 7.19 -9.51
C LEU A 275 11.41 6.34 -10.71
N MET A 276 12.70 6.33 -11.05
CA MET A 276 13.25 5.62 -12.20
C MET A 276 14.38 4.70 -11.73
N ALA A 277 14.06 3.42 -11.53
CA ALA A 277 15.01 2.43 -11.04
C ALA A 277 15.54 1.55 -12.18
N THR A 278 16.83 1.23 -12.15
CA THR A 278 17.41 0.13 -12.93
C THR A 278 17.81 -0.98 -11.98
N LEU A 279 17.07 -2.08 -12.01
CA LEU A 279 17.34 -3.28 -11.24
C LEU A 279 18.11 -4.28 -12.10
N CYS A 280 19.04 -5.00 -11.49
CA CYS A 280 19.78 -6.08 -12.15
C CYS A 280 19.63 -7.37 -11.34
N VAL A 281 19.11 -8.40 -12.00
CA VAL A 281 18.89 -9.73 -11.43
C VAL A 281 19.88 -10.70 -12.06
N ARG A 282 20.56 -11.48 -11.23
CA ARG A 282 21.55 -12.48 -11.62
C ARG A 282 21.34 -13.75 -10.80
N HIS A 283 21.94 -14.86 -11.20
CA HIS A 283 22.04 -15.99 -10.29
C HIS A 283 22.89 -15.62 -9.07
N SER A 284 22.43 -16.05 -7.89
CA SER A 284 23.25 -15.95 -6.69
C SER A 284 24.53 -16.77 -6.87
N PRO A 285 25.69 -16.29 -6.37
CA PRO A 285 26.82 -17.18 -6.14
C PRO A 285 26.40 -18.32 -5.21
N PRO A 286 27.06 -19.49 -5.23
CA PRO A 286 26.86 -20.53 -4.22
C PRO A 286 27.07 -19.89 -2.82
N GLN A 287 26.04 -19.88 -1.98
CA GLN A 287 26.14 -19.33 -0.63
C GLN A 287 27.11 -20.18 0.22
N GLN A 288 28.04 -19.50 0.89
CA GLN A 288 28.61 -19.98 2.15
C GLN A 288 27.61 -19.61 3.25
N ASP A 289 27.35 -20.54 4.17
CA ASP A 289 26.30 -20.46 5.19
C ASP A 289 26.24 -19.10 5.91
N ALA A 290 25.07 -18.50 5.93
CA ALA A 290 24.82 -17.28 6.70
C ALA A 290 24.91 -17.58 8.20
N SER A 291 25.60 -16.70 8.95
CA SER A 291 25.78 -16.86 10.38
C SER A 291 24.44 -16.74 11.15
N PRO A 292 24.20 -17.57 12.18
CA PRO A 292 22.94 -17.63 12.91
C PRO A 292 22.62 -16.38 13.75
N THR A 293 23.59 -15.48 13.96
CA THR A 293 23.42 -14.26 14.75
C THR A 293 22.56 -13.18 14.08
N HIS A 294 22.48 -13.17 12.74
CA HIS A 294 21.68 -12.18 12.00
C HIS A 294 20.17 -12.37 12.19
N GLY A 295 19.71 -13.63 12.26
CA GLY A 295 18.28 -13.94 12.35
C GLY A 295 17.63 -13.56 13.69
N ALA A 296 18.39 -13.48 14.78
CA ALA A 296 17.85 -13.14 16.11
C ALA A 296 17.50 -11.64 16.22
N ALA A 297 18.38 -10.76 15.72
CA ALA A 297 18.16 -9.31 15.74
C ALA A 297 17.00 -8.90 14.82
N GLU A 298 16.96 -9.46 13.61
CA GLU A 298 15.86 -9.26 12.65
C GLU A 298 14.51 -9.72 13.23
N ARG A 299 14.50 -10.89 13.90
CA ARG A 299 13.28 -11.40 14.57
C ARG A 299 12.83 -10.49 15.72
N SER A 300 13.77 -9.93 16.49
CA SER A 300 13.44 -8.96 17.56
C SER A 300 12.82 -7.68 17.00
N LEU A 301 13.34 -7.17 15.88
CA LEU A 301 12.79 -5.98 15.23
C LEU A 301 11.37 -6.25 14.72
N LEU A 302 11.15 -7.37 14.03
CA LEU A 302 9.83 -7.77 13.56
C LEU A 302 8.81 -7.86 14.71
N ILE A 303 9.18 -8.49 15.83
CA ILE A 303 8.29 -8.59 17.01
C ILE A 303 7.94 -7.21 17.58
N SER A 304 8.90 -6.28 17.63
CA SER A 304 8.65 -4.90 18.06
C SER A 304 7.64 -4.21 17.16
N VAL A 305 7.85 -4.28 15.84
CA VAL A 305 6.98 -3.62 14.86
C VAL A 305 5.57 -4.22 14.84
N LEU A 306 5.46 -5.55 14.92
CA LEU A 306 4.16 -6.23 15.03
C LEU A 306 3.40 -5.81 16.30
N ARG A 307 4.12 -5.62 17.42
CA ARG A 307 3.52 -5.17 18.68
C ARG A 307 3.03 -3.73 18.58
N GLU A 308 3.84 -2.82 18.02
CA GLU A 308 3.43 -1.43 17.78
C GLU A 308 2.19 -1.37 16.87
N ALA A 309 2.20 -2.10 15.75
CA ALA A 309 1.06 -2.18 14.84
C ALA A 309 -0.20 -2.69 15.53
N TRP A 310 -0.07 -3.74 16.34
CA TRP A 310 -1.19 -4.27 17.11
C TRP A 310 -1.77 -3.24 18.09
N THR A 311 -0.93 -2.48 18.79
CA THR A 311 -1.35 -1.43 19.72
C THR A 311 -2.08 -0.30 19.00
N GLU A 312 -1.57 0.18 17.87
CA GLU A 312 -2.22 1.23 17.09
C GLU A 312 -3.60 0.79 16.56
N LEU A 313 -3.72 -0.46 16.10
CA LEU A 313 -5.02 -1.00 15.68
C LEU A 313 -5.98 -1.18 16.86
N ASP A 314 -5.50 -1.51 18.06
CA ASP A 314 -6.33 -1.59 19.27
C ASP A 314 -6.86 -0.22 19.70
N LEU A 315 -6.03 0.82 19.59
CA LEU A 315 -6.43 2.20 19.85
C LEU A 315 -7.49 2.66 18.84
N GLY A 316 -7.25 2.47 17.55
CA GLY A 316 -8.22 2.80 16.50
C GLY A 316 -9.54 2.03 16.66
N MET A 317 -9.45 0.74 17.00
CA MET A 317 -10.63 -0.09 17.23
C MET A 317 -11.44 0.43 18.43
N SER A 318 -10.78 0.83 19.51
CA SER A 318 -11.43 1.42 20.69
C SER A 318 -12.14 2.73 20.35
N GLN A 319 -11.50 3.57 19.53
CA GLN A 319 -12.09 4.81 19.04
C GLN A 319 -13.33 4.57 18.15
N ALA A 320 -13.26 3.61 17.23
CA ALA A 320 -14.40 3.23 16.39
C ALA A 320 -15.58 2.69 17.22
N HIS A 321 -15.32 1.84 18.22
CA HIS A 321 -16.38 1.37 19.14
C HIS A 321 -17.00 2.51 19.94
N TRP A 322 -16.19 3.47 20.38
CA TRP A 322 -16.71 4.65 21.09
C TRP A 322 -17.64 5.46 20.21
N TRP A 323 -17.25 5.75 18.96
CA TRP A 323 -18.08 6.47 18.00
C TRP A 323 -19.36 5.72 17.63
N ALA A 324 -19.27 4.41 17.40
CA ALA A 324 -20.43 3.57 17.18
C ALA A 324 -21.37 3.63 18.39
N THR A 325 -20.86 3.45 19.60
CA THR A 325 -21.69 3.50 20.82
C THR A 325 -22.37 4.86 20.99
N PHE A 326 -21.62 5.95 20.79
CA PHE A 326 -22.14 7.31 20.85
C PHE A 326 -23.25 7.54 19.81
N ALA A 327 -22.99 7.21 18.54
CA ALA A 327 -23.98 7.34 17.47
C ALA A 327 -25.21 6.45 17.70
N GLY A 328 -25.03 5.28 18.31
CA GLY A 328 -26.10 4.39 18.73
C GLY A 328 -27.01 5.04 19.79
N TYR A 329 -26.44 5.67 20.81
CA TYR A 329 -27.21 6.43 21.81
C TYR A 329 -27.97 7.60 21.17
N VAL A 330 -27.32 8.37 20.29
CA VAL A 330 -27.96 9.48 19.57
C VAL A 330 -29.13 8.97 18.71
N THR A 331 -28.94 7.84 18.03
CA THR A 331 -30.00 7.18 17.26
C THR A 331 -31.17 6.77 18.16
N GLY A 332 -30.89 6.16 19.32
CA GLY A 332 -31.92 5.78 20.30
C GLY A 332 -32.71 6.96 20.83
N VAL A 333 -32.04 8.07 21.18
CA VAL A 333 -32.69 9.33 21.59
C VAL A 333 -33.53 9.90 20.45
N GLY A 334 -33.02 9.90 19.22
CA GLY A 334 -33.77 10.35 18.05
C GLY A 334 -35.03 9.52 17.80
N LEU A 335 -34.97 8.20 17.97
CA LEU A 335 -36.13 7.31 17.83
C LEU A 335 -37.16 7.57 18.93
N LEU A 336 -36.73 7.80 20.17
CA LEU A 336 -37.64 8.18 21.26
C LEU A 336 -38.35 9.51 20.94
N LEU A 337 -37.60 10.52 20.48
CA LEU A 337 -38.17 11.80 20.04
C LEU A 337 -39.19 11.61 18.91
N LEU A 338 -38.92 10.70 17.96
CA LEU A 338 -39.83 10.42 16.87
C LEU A 338 -41.15 9.81 17.38
N VAL A 339 -41.07 8.89 18.35
CA VAL A 339 -42.26 8.32 19.02
C VAL A 339 -43.04 9.41 19.77
N LEU A 340 -42.36 10.32 20.46
CA LEU A 340 -42.98 11.47 21.13
C LEU A 340 -43.70 12.40 20.13
N VAL A 341 -43.08 12.68 18.98
CA VAL A 341 -43.71 13.49 17.92
C VAL A 341 -44.94 12.77 17.36
N CYS A 342 -44.87 11.46 17.10
CA CYS A 342 -46.03 10.66 16.69
C CYS A 342 -47.17 10.72 17.72
N ALA A 343 -46.84 10.59 19.02
CA ALA A 343 -47.82 10.65 20.10
C ALA A 343 -48.48 12.04 20.20
N LEU A 344 -47.71 13.12 20.01
CA LEU A 344 -48.25 14.49 19.98
C LEU A 344 -49.23 14.69 18.81
N VAL A 345 -48.91 14.17 17.62
CA VAL A 345 -49.82 14.24 16.46
C VAL A 345 -51.10 13.44 16.73
N ALA A 346 -50.98 12.22 17.24
CA ALA A 346 -52.13 11.35 17.52
C ALA A 346 -53.01 11.90 18.67
N GLY A 347 -52.40 12.56 19.66
CA GLY A 347 -53.08 13.16 20.81
C GLY A 347 -53.74 14.52 20.54
N GLY A 348 -53.80 14.99 19.29
CA GLY A 348 -54.39 16.28 18.94
C GLY A 348 -53.54 17.49 19.35
N GLY A 349 -52.22 17.28 19.57
CA GLY A 349 -51.27 18.35 19.84
C GLY A 349 -51.09 19.31 18.66
N VAL A 350 -50.37 20.42 18.89
CA VAL A 350 -50.16 21.47 17.88
C VAL A 350 -49.45 20.90 16.66
N ARG A 351 -50.22 20.67 15.59
CA ARG A 351 -49.78 20.03 14.35
C ARG A 351 -48.56 20.74 13.74
N GLU A 352 -48.52 22.06 13.86
CA GLU A 352 -47.44 22.91 13.38
C GLU A 352 -46.10 22.62 14.09
N ILE A 353 -46.15 22.40 15.42
CA ILE A 353 -44.96 22.05 16.21
C ILE A 353 -44.46 20.65 15.84
N ALA A 354 -45.38 19.70 15.68
CA ALA A 354 -45.02 18.34 15.30
C ALA A 354 -44.36 18.27 13.91
N ILE A 355 -44.87 19.04 12.94
CA ILE A 355 -44.26 19.12 11.60
C ILE A 355 -42.86 19.72 11.66
N MET A 356 -42.65 20.77 12.47
CA MET A 356 -41.31 21.38 12.64
C MET A 356 -40.30 20.44 13.31
N LEU A 357 -40.73 19.56 14.22
CA LEU A 357 -39.86 18.60 14.89
C LEU A 357 -39.63 17.31 14.10
N TRP A 358 -40.52 16.96 13.16
CA TRP A 358 -40.42 15.71 12.38
C TRP A 358 -39.14 15.64 11.55
N ALA A 359 -38.95 16.60 10.65
CA ALA A 359 -37.82 16.64 9.73
C ALA A 359 -36.44 16.59 10.43
N PRO A 360 -36.14 17.42 11.45
CA PRO A 360 -34.85 17.35 12.14
C PRO A 360 -34.67 16.04 12.91
N THR A 361 -35.74 15.49 13.49
CA THR A 361 -35.66 14.21 14.22
C THR A 361 -35.36 13.04 13.28
N VAL A 362 -36.03 13.00 12.11
CA VAL A 362 -35.74 12.01 11.07
C VAL A 362 -34.31 12.17 10.55
N GLY A 363 -33.88 13.40 10.29
CA GLY A 363 -32.50 13.69 9.87
C GLY A 363 -31.46 13.24 10.90
N LEU A 364 -31.72 13.45 12.19
CA LEU A 364 -30.86 13.00 13.28
C LEU A 364 -30.76 11.47 13.32
N VAL A 365 -31.90 10.76 13.25
CA VAL A 365 -31.94 9.29 13.27
C VAL A 365 -31.19 8.71 12.07
N LEU A 366 -31.42 9.22 10.86
CA LEU A 366 -30.76 8.74 9.66
C LEU A 366 -29.26 9.05 9.66
N GLY A 367 -28.87 10.26 10.04
CA GLY A 367 -27.48 10.68 10.11
C GLY A 367 -26.69 9.89 11.16
N ALA A 368 -27.21 9.82 12.39
CA ALA A 368 -26.58 9.06 13.47
C ALA A 368 -26.57 7.56 13.17
N GLY A 369 -27.64 7.02 12.56
CA GLY A 369 -27.70 5.63 12.13
C GLY A 369 -26.65 5.29 11.06
N ALA A 370 -26.41 6.19 10.09
CA ALA A 370 -25.36 6.00 9.10
C ALA A 370 -23.96 6.03 9.73
N VAL A 371 -23.70 6.97 10.65
CA VAL A 371 -22.44 7.05 11.41
C VAL A 371 -22.23 5.78 12.26
N TYR A 372 -23.28 5.28 12.92
CA TYR A 372 -23.25 4.03 13.68
C TYR A 372 -22.83 2.85 12.80
N LEU A 373 -23.50 2.64 11.66
CA LEU A 373 -23.21 1.54 10.75
C LEU A 373 -21.78 1.62 10.20
N PHE A 374 -21.34 2.83 9.85
CA PHE A 374 -19.99 3.07 9.37
C PHE A 374 -18.94 2.67 10.41
N HIS A 375 -19.03 3.20 11.64
CA HIS A 375 -18.03 2.89 12.68
C HIS A 375 -18.10 1.43 13.15
N MET A 376 -19.26 0.78 13.05
CA MET A 376 -19.36 -0.67 13.24
C MET A 376 -18.57 -1.46 12.17
N GLN A 377 -18.60 -1.01 10.91
CA GLN A 377 -17.81 -1.61 9.84
C GLN A 377 -16.31 -1.34 10.02
N GLU A 378 -15.95 -0.11 10.39
CA GLU A 378 -14.57 0.28 10.73
C GLU A 378 -14.01 -0.60 11.86
N ALA A 379 -14.74 -0.71 12.97
CA ALA A 379 -14.37 -1.53 14.11
C ALA A 379 -14.16 -3.00 13.72
N LYS A 380 -15.01 -3.56 12.84
CA LYS A 380 -14.83 -4.93 12.32
C LYS A 380 -13.57 -5.07 11.47
N GLY A 381 -13.27 -4.09 10.60
CA GLY A 381 -12.06 -4.09 9.78
C GLY A 381 -10.79 -4.03 10.63
N LEU A 382 -10.75 -3.14 11.61
CA LEU A 382 -9.64 -3.02 12.57
C LEU A 382 -9.49 -4.27 13.44
N CYS A 383 -10.61 -4.83 13.92
CA CYS A 383 -10.62 -6.07 14.71
C CYS A 383 -10.01 -7.24 13.92
N ARG A 384 -10.36 -7.39 12.63
CA ARG A 384 -9.79 -8.41 11.75
C ARG A 384 -8.27 -8.26 11.63
N ALA A 385 -7.79 -7.09 11.24
CA ALA A 385 -6.35 -6.85 11.06
C ALA A 385 -5.58 -7.04 12.39
N ARG A 386 -6.15 -6.61 13.52
CA ARG A 386 -5.59 -6.82 14.86
C ARG A 386 -5.51 -8.32 15.22
N ALA A 387 -6.55 -9.10 14.94
CA ALA A 387 -6.57 -10.53 15.23
C ALA A 387 -5.51 -11.29 14.41
N GLU A 388 -5.35 -10.92 13.14
CA GLU A 388 -4.31 -11.46 12.26
C GLU A 388 -2.90 -11.11 12.79
N LEU A 389 -2.66 -9.85 13.17
CA LEU A 389 -1.39 -9.43 13.78
C LEU A 389 -1.12 -10.17 15.09
N HIS A 390 -2.13 -10.35 15.95
CA HIS A 390 -1.97 -11.08 17.21
C HIS A 390 -1.54 -12.54 16.97
N HIS A 391 -2.17 -13.21 16.01
CA HIS A 391 -1.80 -14.57 15.64
C HIS A 391 -0.34 -14.65 15.14
N VAL A 392 0.05 -13.71 14.27
CA VAL A 392 1.42 -13.65 13.74
C VAL A 392 2.44 -13.33 14.84
N LEU A 393 2.12 -12.40 15.73
CA LEU A 393 2.95 -12.03 16.87
C LEU A 393 3.19 -13.22 17.81
N GLY A 394 2.15 -14.02 18.08
CA GLY A 394 2.27 -15.27 18.83
C GLY A 394 3.29 -16.21 18.20
N ARG A 395 3.12 -16.53 16.91
CA ARG A 395 4.06 -17.40 16.18
C ARG A 395 5.50 -16.87 16.16
N ALA A 396 5.66 -15.54 16.04
CA ALA A 396 6.98 -14.92 16.03
C ALA A 396 7.70 -15.06 17.39
N ARG A 397 6.95 -14.94 18.51
CA ARG A 397 7.47 -15.16 19.86
C ARG A 397 7.81 -16.62 20.11
N ASP A 398 6.92 -17.55 19.75
CA ASP A 398 7.17 -18.98 19.90
C ASP A 398 8.45 -19.39 19.15
N ALA A 399 8.66 -18.85 17.94
CA ALA A 399 9.88 -19.06 17.18
C ALA A 399 11.12 -18.40 17.82
N GLN A 400 10.97 -17.29 18.55
CA GLN A 400 12.07 -16.64 19.28
C GLN A 400 12.51 -17.48 20.49
N ASP A 401 11.55 -18.03 21.22
CA ASP A 401 11.79 -18.82 22.43
C ASP A 401 12.41 -20.20 22.13
N LEU A 402 12.18 -20.75 20.94
CA LEU A 402 12.67 -22.09 20.55
C LEU A 402 14.17 -22.15 20.16
N GLY A 403 14.87 -21.03 19.92
CA GLY A 403 16.31 -21.00 19.60
C GLY A 403 16.76 -21.90 18.41
N PRO A 404 18.04 -21.88 18.00
CA PRO A 404 18.56 -22.81 17.00
C PRO A 404 19.08 -24.08 17.68
N GLU A 405 18.17 -24.91 18.23
CA GLU A 405 18.51 -26.30 18.56
C GLU A 405 17.95 -27.24 17.48
N SER A 406 18.88 -27.98 16.88
CA SER A 406 18.74 -29.19 16.09
C SER A 406 17.39 -29.91 16.17
N GLN A 407 16.70 -30.03 15.04
CA GLN A 407 15.94 -31.24 14.76
C GLN A 407 16.85 -32.19 13.97
N PRO A 408 17.40 -33.26 14.57
CA PRO A 408 17.72 -34.43 13.77
C PRO A 408 16.39 -35.09 13.42
N VAL A 409 16.11 -35.18 12.12
CA VAL A 409 15.16 -36.15 11.57
C VAL A 409 15.57 -37.53 12.11
N PRO A 410 14.68 -38.32 12.72
CA PRO A 410 15.01 -39.70 13.02
C PRO A 410 15.15 -40.43 11.67
N LEU A 411 16.38 -40.73 11.28
CA LEU A 411 16.67 -41.78 10.31
C LEU A 411 16.04 -43.06 10.85
N LEU A 412 15.02 -43.56 10.17
CA LEU A 412 14.53 -44.92 10.34
C LEU A 412 15.70 -45.86 9.98
N GLY A 413 16.41 -46.31 11.02
CA GLY A 413 17.46 -47.31 10.90
C GLY A 413 16.87 -48.64 10.49
N GLN A 414 17.33 -49.14 9.34
CA GLN A 414 17.24 -50.54 8.93
C GLN A 414 17.65 -51.45 10.09
N GLN A 415 16.72 -52.32 10.49
CA GLN A 415 16.98 -53.40 11.43
C GLN A 415 17.48 -54.61 10.61
N GLU A 416 18.77 -54.65 10.30
CA GLU A 416 19.46 -55.91 9.96
C GLU A 416 20.08 -56.46 11.24
N GLY A 417 19.36 -57.38 11.87
CA GLY A 417 19.88 -58.20 12.96
C GLY A 417 20.45 -59.48 12.38
N ASP A 418 21.75 -59.48 12.10
CA ASP A 418 22.53 -60.69 11.91
C ASP A 418 22.86 -61.26 13.30
N ARG A 419 22.26 -62.40 13.65
CA ARG A 419 22.61 -63.22 14.81
C ARG A 419 23.17 -64.54 14.29
N ALA A 420 24.49 -64.62 14.23
CA ALA A 420 25.21 -65.88 14.19
C ALA A 420 25.60 -66.30 15.63
N GLU A 421 25.17 -67.52 15.96
CA GLU A 421 25.84 -68.54 16.78
C GLU A 421 26.18 -68.27 18.26
N GLU A 422 25.54 -69.05 19.14
CA GLU A 422 26.23 -70.06 19.96
C GLU A 422 25.21 -71.03 20.64
N GLN A 423 25.49 -72.34 20.46
CA GLN A 423 24.92 -73.57 21.07
C GLN A 423 23.71 -74.25 20.42
#